data_AF-A0A0F9Q112-F1
#
_entry.id   AF-A0A0F9Q112-F1
#
_cell.length_a   1.000
_cell.length_b   1.000
_cell.length_c   1.000
_cell.angle_alpha   90.00
_cell.angle_beta   90.00
_cell.angle_gamma   90.00
#
_symmetry.space_group_name_H-M   'P 1'
#
loop_
_entity.id
_entity.type
_entity.pdbx_description
1 polymer ?
#
loop_
_entity_poly.entity_id
_entity_poly.type
_entity_poly.pdbx_seq_one_letter_code
_entity_poly.pdbx_strand_id
1 'polypeptide(L)'
;MSIRQSFLSGSRGQLKLLTGADPGANTNFTSTAIQGSYLHIRYLTFLLTCDANAANRHPRLIANGDGLDYHQTHAFIDSTANDTFAYYFGIDLNSVNLTTNHDLTQQPLPPDFLIFPGHTLQILIDNIQAADTITNILYLGELHFA
;
A
#
# COMPACT_ATOMS: atom_id res chain seq x y z
N MET A 1 -18.84 -0.29 15.33
CA MET A 1 -19.20 -0.30 13.90
C MET A 1 -18.93 -1.71 13.37
N SER A 2 -19.96 -2.46 12.98
CA SER A 2 -19.82 -3.88 12.58
C SER A 2 -19.62 -3.98 11.07
N ILE A 3 -18.48 -4.51 10.62
CA ILE A 3 -18.14 -4.69 9.20
C ILE A 3 -18.63 -6.08 8.77
N ARG A 4 -19.52 -6.13 7.77
CA ARG A 4 -19.95 -7.38 7.12
C ARG A 4 -18.84 -7.86 6.20
N GLN A 5 -18.18 -8.97 6.56
CA GLN A 5 -17.22 -9.66 5.69
C GLN A 5 -18.01 -10.57 4.73
N SER A 6 -18.01 -10.28 3.43
CA SER A 6 -18.54 -11.19 2.40
C SER A 6 -17.42 -12.10 1.91
N PHE A 7 -17.56 -13.41 2.11
CA PHE A 7 -16.61 -14.41 1.63
C PHE A 7 -17.10 -14.94 0.27
N LEU A 8 -16.29 -14.78 -0.77
CA LEU A 8 -16.45 -15.54 -2.02
C LEU A 8 -15.55 -16.77 -1.89
N SER A 9 -16.11 -17.91 -1.48
CA SER A 9 -15.35 -19.16 -1.30
C SER A 9 -15.23 -19.91 -2.63
N GLY A 10 -14.05 -19.91 -3.23
CA GLY A 10 -13.60 -20.87 -4.24
C GLY A 10 -12.21 -21.39 -3.85
N SER A 11 -11.70 -22.45 -4.48
CA SER A 11 -10.36 -23.03 -4.21
C SER A 11 -9.17 -22.15 -4.64
N ARG A 12 -9.43 -20.85 -4.86
CA ARG A 12 -8.50 -19.76 -5.14
C ARG A 12 -8.53 -18.86 -3.91
N GLY A 13 -7.42 -18.28 -3.51
CA GLY A 13 -7.29 -17.67 -2.19
C GLY A 13 -8.41 -16.67 -1.86
N GLN A 14 -8.61 -16.42 -0.58
CA GLN A 14 -9.71 -15.56 -0.15
C GLN A 14 -9.34 -14.09 -0.39
N LEU A 15 -10.05 -13.43 -1.29
CA LEU A 15 -9.96 -11.98 -1.43
C LEU A 15 -10.44 -11.30 -0.15
N LYS A 16 -9.59 -10.43 0.39
CA LYS A 16 -9.86 -9.68 1.62
C LYS A 16 -9.40 -8.25 1.47
N LEU A 17 -10.35 -7.34 1.71
CA LEU A 17 -10.05 -5.94 1.86
C LEU A 17 -9.52 -5.69 3.27
N LEU A 18 -8.37 -5.07 3.36
CA LEU A 18 -7.63 -4.82 4.59
C LEU A 18 -7.39 -3.31 4.72
N THR A 19 -7.53 -2.79 5.93
CA THR A 19 -7.27 -1.39 6.26
C THR A 19 -6.01 -1.31 7.10
N GLY A 20 -5.06 -0.51 6.66
CA GLY A 20 -3.87 -0.19 7.44
C GLY A 20 -4.18 0.87 8.49
N ALA A 21 -3.54 0.78 9.65
CA ALA A 21 -3.55 1.89 10.60
C ALA A 21 -2.66 3.02 10.06
N ASP A 22 -3.15 4.25 10.15
CA ASP A 22 -2.36 5.41 9.77
C ASP A 22 -1.12 5.49 10.68
N PRO A 23 0.10 5.49 10.11
CA PRO A 23 1.31 5.70 10.90
C PRO A 23 1.34 7.13 11.46
N GLY A 24 2.20 7.35 12.47
CA GLY A 24 2.46 8.71 12.95
C GLY A 24 3.07 9.59 11.86
N ALA A 25 3.05 10.90 12.06
CA ALA A 25 3.74 11.83 11.16
C ALA A 25 5.22 11.44 11.02
N ASN A 26 5.78 11.59 9.82
CA ASN A 26 7.15 11.20 9.48
C ASN A 26 7.50 9.72 9.72
N THR A 27 6.49 8.85 9.81
CA THR A 27 6.72 7.41 9.96
C THR A 27 6.13 6.63 8.80
N ASN A 28 6.85 5.60 8.40
CA ASN A 28 6.45 4.70 7.35
C ASN A 28 5.37 3.74 7.84
N PHE A 29 4.50 3.30 6.94
CA PHE A 29 3.54 2.24 7.25
C PHE A 29 4.24 0.89 7.24
N THR A 30 3.85 0.01 8.17
CA THR A 30 4.28 -1.39 8.18
C THR A 30 3.13 -2.29 8.61
N SER A 31 2.94 -3.40 7.91
CA SER A 31 1.96 -4.44 8.28
C SER A 31 2.53 -5.82 8.06
N THR A 32 2.49 -6.65 9.09
CA THR A 32 2.99 -8.04 9.03
C THR A 32 1.91 -8.97 8.49
N ALA A 33 2.27 -9.83 7.54
CA ALA A 33 1.40 -10.89 7.07
C ALA A 33 1.08 -11.89 8.19
N ILE A 34 -0.17 -12.36 8.20
CA ILE A 34 -0.65 -13.34 9.19
C ILE A 34 0.13 -14.64 9.02
N GLN A 35 0.57 -15.24 10.14
CA GLN A 35 1.25 -16.54 10.11
C GLN A 35 0.39 -17.62 9.45
N GLY A 36 1.04 -18.54 8.73
CA GLY A 36 0.38 -19.66 8.04
C GLY A 36 -0.33 -19.29 6.73
N SER A 37 -0.27 -18.03 6.29
CA SER A 37 -0.79 -17.61 4.99
C SER A 37 0.18 -16.68 4.26
N TYR A 38 0.28 -16.82 2.94
CA TYR A 38 0.86 -15.78 2.12
C TYR A 38 -0.24 -14.87 1.57
N LEU A 39 0.09 -13.58 1.45
CA LEU A 39 -0.81 -12.54 0.97
C LEU A 39 -0.36 -12.09 -0.42
N HIS A 40 -1.18 -12.33 -1.43
CA HIS A 40 -0.96 -11.79 -2.76
C HIS A 40 -1.64 -10.42 -2.88
N ILE A 41 -0.86 -9.34 -2.93
CA ILE A 41 -1.42 -7.99 -3.04
C ILE A 41 -1.96 -7.78 -4.45
N ARG A 42 -3.24 -7.43 -4.56
CA ARG A 42 -3.89 -7.10 -5.83
C ARG A 42 -3.89 -5.59 -6.09
N TYR A 43 -4.14 -4.83 -5.04
CA TYR A 43 -3.91 -3.39 -5.04
C TYR A 43 -3.66 -2.84 -3.63
N LEU A 44 -3.11 -1.63 -3.58
CA LEU A 44 -2.96 -0.81 -2.38
C LEU A 44 -3.17 0.66 -2.73
N THR A 45 -3.82 1.41 -1.85
CA THR A 45 -4.00 2.85 -1.95
C THR A 45 -3.77 3.54 -0.61
N PHE A 46 -3.34 4.79 -0.67
CA PHE A 46 -3.16 5.67 0.48
C PHE A 46 -3.14 7.13 0.03
N LEU A 47 -3.28 8.06 0.98
CA LEU A 47 -3.01 9.47 0.78
C LEU A 47 -1.67 9.82 1.41
N LEU A 48 -0.84 10.59 0.69
CA LEU A 48 0.33 11.25 1.24
C LEU A 48 0.06 12.75 1.27
N THR A 49 0.02 13.34 2.46
CA THR A 49 -0.02 14.80 2.62
C THR A 49 1.39 15.28 2.96
N CYS A 50 1.91 16.14 2.10
CA CYS A 50 3.28 16.62 2.15
C CYS A 50 3.38 17.94 2.92
N ASP A 51 4.42 18.08 3.73
CA ASP A 51 4.72 19.33 4.39
C ASP A 51 5.21 20.41 3.42
N ALA A 52 5.39 21.62 3.95
CA ALA A 52 5.77 22.80 3.19
C ALA A 52 7.26 22.90 2.81
N ASN A 53 8.12 22.10 3.44
CA ASN A 53 9.56 22.37 3.55
C ASN A 53 10.40 21.65 2.50
N ALA A 54 10.02 20.44 2.12
CA ALA A 54 10.69 19.69 1.08
C ALA A 54 9.80 19.53 -0.14
N ALA A 55 10.39 19.26 -1.29
CA ALA A 55 9.71 18.69 -2.45
C ALA A 55 10.32 17.31 -2.73
N ASN A 56 9.81 16.62 -3.74
CA ASN A 56 10.36 15.37 -4.27
C ASN A 56 10.27 14.19 -3.30
N ARG A 57 9.09 13.99 -2.69
CA ARG A 57 8.83 12.77 -1.91
C ARG A 57 8.50 11.65 -2.86
N HIS A 58 9.16 10.52 -2.67
CA HIS A 58 9.04 9.41 -3.59
C HIS A 58 8.53 8.17 -2.86
N PRO A 59 7.21 7.89 -2.93
CA PRO A 59 6.66 6.71 -2.31
C PRO A 59 7.13 5.41 -2.96
N ARG A 60 7.39 4.42 -2.11
CA ARG A 60 7.80 3.07 -2.48
C ARG A 60 6.99 2.06 -1.71
N LEU A 61 6.61 0.97 -2.37
CA LEU A 61 5.96 -0.16 -1.75
C LEU A 61 6.94 -1.33 -1.71
N ILE A 62 7.13 -1.92 -0.53
CA ILE A 62 8.12 -2.98 -0.30
C ILE A 62 7.46 -4.17 0.39
N ALA A 63 7.82 -5.37 -0.06
CA ALA A 63 7.63 -6.61 0.70
C ALA A 63 8.99 -7.05 1.26
N ASN A 64 9.17 -6.96 2.58
CA ASN A 64 10.42 -7.23 3.28
C ASN A 64 10.28 -8.44 4.21
N GLY A 65 11.27 -9.33 4.22
CA GLY A 65 11.39 -10.40 5.23
C GLY A 65 12.85 -10.69 5.53
N ASP A 66 13.15 -11.00 6.79
CA ASP A 66 14.51 -11.30 7.27
C ASP A 66 15.56 -10.24 6.87
N GLY A 67 15.14 -8.99 6.71
CA GLY A 67 16.01 -7.88 6.33
C GLY A 67 16.32 -7.77 4.83
N LEU A 68 15.65 -8.56 3.98
CA LEU A 68 15.76 -8.50 2.52
C LEU A 68 14.45 -8.05 1.88
N ASP A 69 14.57 -7.17 0.87
CA ASP A 69 13.46 -6.70 0.06
C ASP A 69 13.25 -7.67 -1.11
N TYR A 70 12.13 -8.40 -1.09
CA TYR A 70 11.80 -9.40 -2.12
C TYR A 70 11.04 -8.80 -3.29
N HIS A 71 10.21 -7.80 -3.00
CA HIS A 71 9.51 -7.03 -4.02
C HIS A 71 9.59 -5.55 -3.65
N GLN A 72 9.81 -4.73 -4.67
CA GLN A 72 9.83 -3.27 -4.54
C GLN A 72 9.20 -2.66 -5.79
N THR A 73 8.32 -1.69 -5.58
CA THR A 73 7.82 -0.82 -6.65
C THR A 73 7.80 0.63 -6.17
N HIS A 74 7.85 1.55 -7.11
CA HIS A 74 8.05 2.98 -6.90
C HIS A 74 6.92 3.76 -7.55
N ALA A 75 6.60 4.92 -7.00
CA ALA A 75 5.79 5.89 -7.70
C ALA A 75 6.57 6.45 -8.92
N PHE A 76 5.88 6.72 -10.03
CA PHE A 76 6.48 7.37 -11.19
C PHE A 76 6.65 8.87 -11.05
N ILE A 77 5.90 9.48 -10.13
CA ILE A 77 5.87 10.93 -9.92
C ILE A 77 6.18 11.19 -8.47
N ASP A 78 7.03 12.19 -8.24
CA ASP A 78 7.32 12.65 -6.89
C ASP A 78 6.24 13.62 -6.41
N SER A 79 5.90 13.54 -5.12
CA SER A 79 5.04 14.53 -4.51
C SER A 79 5.78 15.83 -4.21
N THR A 80 5.15 16.94 -4.59
CA THR A 80 5.60 18.31 -4.31
C THR A 80 5.24 18.74 -2.89
N ALA A 81 5.88 19.82 -2.42
CA ALA A 81 5.57 20.45 -1.14
C ALA A 81 4.11 20.93 -1.08
N ASN A 82 3.51 20.96 0.12
CA ASN A 82 2.18 21.52 0.42
C ASN A 82 0.99 20.84 -0.27
N ASP A 83 1.19 19.66 -0.84
CA ASP A 83 0.15 19.01 -1.63
C ASP A 83 -0.21 17.63 -1.05
N THR A 84 -1.42 17.18 -1.38
CA THR A 84 -1.93 15.86 -1.00
C THR A 84 -2.15 15.04 -2.25
N PHE A 85 -1.45 13.91 -2.32
CA PHE A 85 -1.55 12.97 -3.43
C PHE A 85 -2.24 11.69 -2.98
N ALA A 86 -3.15 11.20 -3.82
CA ALA A 86 -3.65 9.85 -3.73
C ALA A 86 -2.75 8.92 -4.55
N TYR A 87 -2.27 7.86 -3.92
CA TYR A 87 -1.49 6.82 -4.59
C TYR A 87 -2.32 5.56 -4.75
N TYR A 88 -2.20 4.94 -5.91
CA TYR A 88 -2.79 3.64 -6.22
C TYR A 88 -1.75 2.74 -6.87
N PHE A 89 -1.42 1.64 -6.20
CA PHE A 89 -0.58 0.56 -6.70
C PHE A 89 -1.48 -0.63 -7.03
N GLY A 90 -1.51 -1.11 -8.27
CA GLY A 90 -2.39 -2.23 -8.65
C GLY A 90 -1.92 -3.02 -9.86
N ILE A 91 -2.31 -4.29 -9.94
CA ILE A 91 -1.93 -5.20 -11.03
C ILE A 91 -2.67 -4.84 -12.35
N ASP A 92 -3.87 -4.29 -12.24
CA ASP A 92 -4.67 -3.84 -13.38
C ASP A 92 -5.11 -2.39 -13.16
N LEU A 93 -4.45 -1.47 -13.86
CA LEU A 93 -4.72 -0.04 -13.77
C LEU A 93 -5.95 0.39 -14.58
N ASN A 94 -6.34 -0.38 -15.59
CA ASN A 94 -7.35 0.03 -16.56
C ASN A 94 -8.78 -0.19 -16.07
N SER A 95 -8.98 -1.07 -15.09
CA SER A 95 -10.31 -1.42 -14.57
C SER A 95 -10.75 -0.60 -13.36
N VAL A 96 -9.90 0.28 -12.84
CA VAL A 96 -10.17 1.00 -11.59
C VAL A 96 -10.49 2.47 -11.84
N ASN A 97 -11.80 2.77 -11.83
CA ASN A 97 -12.30 4.14 -11.75
C ASN A 97 -12.21 4.64 -10.30
N LEU A 98 -11.06 5.22 -9.93
CA LEU A 98 -10.91 5.91 -8.66
C LEU A 98 -11.33 7.36 -8.81
N THR A 99 -12.30 7.79 -8.00
CA THR A 99 -12.64 9.19 -7.83
C THR A 99 -12.04 9.69 -6.53
N THR A 100 -11.24 10.74 -6.60
CA THR A 100 -10.64 11.41 -5.44
C THR A 100 -10.68 12.92 -5.65
N ASN A 101 -10.68 13.68 -4.56
CA ASN A 101 -10.54 15.14 -4.59
C ASN A 101 -9.07 15.58 -4.63
N HIS A 102 -8.14 14.63 -4.75
CA HIS A 102 -6.70 14.82 -4.74
C HIS A 102 -6.09 14.37 -6.06
N ASP A 103 -4.88 14.82 -6.36
CA ASP A 103 -4.14 14.33 -7.51
C ASP A 103 -3.86 12.83 -7.36
N LEU A 104 -4.31 12.06 -8.35
CA LEU A 104 -4.21 10.60 -8.35
C LEU A 104 -3.00 10.15 -9.15
N THR A 105 -2.14 9.37 -8.51
CA THR A 105 -1.01 8.72 -9.16
C THR A 105 -1.23 7.21 -9.19
N GLN A 106 -1.33 6.64 -10.39
CA GLN A 106 -1.52 5.20 -10.60
C GLN A 106 -0.20 4.51 -10.97
N GLN A 107 0.08 3.39 -10.31
CA GLN A 107 1.36 2.69 -10.36
C GLN A 107 1.13 1.19 -10.57
N PRO A 108 1.79 0.57 -11.56
CA PRO A 108 1.66 -0.86 -11.75
C PRO A 108 2.29 -1.59 -10.56
N LEU A 109 1.57 -2.58 -10.07
CA LEU A 109 2.08 -3.56 -9.12
C LEU A 109 2.52 -4.81 -9.89
N PRO A 110 3.69 -5.37 -9.60
CA PRO A 110 4.09 -6.66 -10.16
C PRO A 110 3.00 -7.73 -9.91
N PRO A 111 2.66 -8.56 -10.90
CA PRO A 111 1.57 -9.53 -10.79
C PRO A 111 1.85 -10.62 -9.75
N ASP A 112 3.08 -10.74 -9.28
CA ASP A 112 3.59 -11.69 -8.29
C ASP A 112 4.01 -11.01 -6.98
N PHE A 113 3.49 -9.81 -6.67
CA PHE A 113 3.79 -9.12 -5.41
C PHE A 113 3.19 -9.87 -4.21
N LEU A 114 3.99 -10.76 -3.63
CA LEU A 114 3.61 -11.68 -2.57
C LEU A 114 4.26 -11.28 -1.24
N ILE A 115 3.52 -11.49 -0.15
CA ILE A 115 4.03 -11.33 1.20
C ILE A 115 3.95 -12.68 1.89
N PHE A 116 5.11 -13.26 2.18
CA PHE A 116 5.21 -14.56 2.84
C PHE A 116 4.80 -14.49 4.32
N PRO A 117 4.43 -15.62 4.95
CA PRO A 117 4.11 -15.66 6.37
C PRO A 117 5.23 -15.06 7.22
N GLY A 118 4.89 -14.12 8.11
CA GLY A 118 5.86 -13.45 8.98
C GLY A 118 6.65 -12.29 8.34
N HIS A 119 6.53 -12.09 7.02
CA HIS A 119 7.12 -10.95 6.32
C HIS A 119 6.21 -9.71 6.43
N THR A 120 6.73 -8.57 6.01
CA THR A 120 6.08 -7.26 6.17
C THR A 120 5.81 -6.58 4.82
N LEU A 121 4.64 -5.95 4.74
CA LEU A 121 4.32 -4.90 3.77
C LEU A 121 4.79 -3.57 4.34
N GLN A 122 5.45 -2.75 3.53
CA GLN A 122 5.87 -1.41 3.93
C GLN A 122 5.52 -0.38 2.86
N ILE A 123 5.05 0.79 3.28
CA ILE A 123 5.02 2.00 2.45
C ILE A 123 6.13 2.90 2.98
N LEU A 124 7.18 3.06 2.19
CA LEU A 124 8.30 3.94 2.50
C LEU A 124 8.20 5.21 1.67
N ILE A 125 8.49 6.37 2.25
CA ILE A 125 8.56 7.63 1.51
C ILE A 125 10.00 8.14 1.56
N ASP A 126 10.67 8.19 0.41
CA ASP A 126 11.99 8.82 0.36
C ASP A 126 11.84 10.34 0.57
N ASN A 127 12.79 10.93 1.29
CA ASN A 127 12.77 12.34 1.69
C ASN A 127 11.53 12.75 2.53
N ILE A 128 11.00 11.81 3.33
CA ILE A 128 9.93 12.09 4.28
C ILE A 128 10.35 13.16 5.30
N GLN A 129 9.41 14.05 5.62
CA GLN A 129 9.58 15.16 6.54
C GLN A 129 8.71 15.02 7.79
N ALA A 130 9.09 15.78 8.82
CA ALA A 130 8.50 15.74 10.16
C ALA A 130 6.95 15.86 10.19
N ALA A 131 6.37 16.63 9.27
CA ALA A 131 4.93 16.88 9.20
C ALA A 131 4.22 16.12 8.07
N ASP A 132 4.94 15.29 7.31
CA ASP A 132 4.33 14.44 6.31
C ASP A 132 3.46 13.39 6.97
N THR A 133 2.30 13.10 6.38
CA THR A 133 1.38 12.08 6.90
C THR A 133 0.94 11.13 5.80
N ILE A 134 0.93 9.84 6.13
CA ILE A 134 0.36 8.76 5.30
C ILE A 134 -0.96 8.39 5.96
N THR A 135 -2.06 8.43 5.20
CA THR A 135 -3.40 8.14 5.74
C THR A 135 -4.25 7.33 4.78
N ASN A 136 -5.40 6.84 5.26
CA ASN A 136 -6.41 6.14 4.44
C ASN A 136 -5.84 4.92 3.70
N ILE A 137 -5.00 4.15 4.39
CA ILE A 137 -4.31 3.00 3.81
C ILE A 137 -5.31 1.85 3.63
N LEU A 138 -5.50 1.43 2.39
CA LEU A 138 -6.41 0.34 2.01
C LEU A 138 -5.72 -0.58 1.02
N TYR A 139 -5.81 -1.89 1.23
CA TYR A 139 -5.26 -2.86 0.29
C TYR A 139 -6.13 -4.10 0.17
N LEU A 140 -6.27 -4.59 -1.06
CA LEU A 140 -6.93 -5.86 -1.36
C LEU A 140 -5.85 -6.91 -1.55
N GLY A 141 -5.91 -7.95 -0.73
CA GLY A 141 -5.05 -9.11 -0.88
C GLY A 141 -5.84 -10.39 -1.05
N GLU A 142 -5.27 -11.34 -1.77
CA GLU A 142 -5.74 -12.72 -1.83
C GLU A 142 -4.96 -13.53 -0.79
N LEU A 143 -5.65 -14.04 0.24
CA LEU A 143 -5.04 -14.88 1.26
C LEU A 143 -5.01 -16.34 0.80
N HIS A 144 -3.83 -16.92 0.82
CA HIS A 144 -3.63 -18.34 0.55
C HIS A 144 -3.10 -19.01 1.80
N PHE A 145 -3.89 -19.95 2.32
CA PHE A 145 -3.49 -20.79 3.45
C PHE A 145 -2.70 -21.99 2.92
N ALA A 146 -1.56 -22.27 3.56
CA ALA A 146 -0.77 -23.47 3.29
C ALA A 146 -1.38 -24.70 3.97
#